data_AF-A0A9X6GH50-F1
#
_entry.id   AF-A0A9X6GH50-F1
#
_cell.length_a   1.000
_cell.length_b   1.000
_cell.length_c   1.000
_cell.angle_alpha   90.00
_cell.angle_beta   90.00
_cell.angle_gamma   90.00
#
_symmetry.space_group_name_H-M   'P 1'
#
loop_
_entity.id
_entity.type
_entity.pdbx_description
1 polymer ?
#
loop_
_entity_poly.entity_id
_entity_poly.type
_entity_poly.pdbx_seq_one_letter_code
_entity_poly.pdbx_strand_id
1 'polypeptide(L)'
;MSTIETKLAQIGNRSETTTGTVNPPVYFSTAYRHEGIGKSTGFDYSRTGNPTRGLLEQAIADLEYGEQGYACSSGMAAVLLVLSLFRSGDELIVSEDLYGGTYRLFSEHEKKWNVRCRYVNTQSIKQIEQAITTETKAIFIETPTNPLMQVTDIAAVATVAKRNGLLLIVDNTFYTPYIQQPLTEGADIVLHSATKYLGGHNDVLSGLVIAKGKELCEEIAHYHNASGAVLSPFDSWLLIRGMKTLALRMRQHEENAKAVVAYLNDEDGVTDVFYPGRGGMISFRLKDEAWINPFLQSLSLITFAESLGGVESLMTYPATQTHADIPEEIRTANGVCNRLLRFSVGIENSNNLIQDLKQAIKLVKEGVRI
;
A
#
# COMPACT_ATOMS: atom_id res chain seq x y z
N MET A 1 11.09 22.59 11.84
CA MET A 1 10.05 21.65 11.40
C MET A 1 10.31 20.31 12.09
N SER A 2 9.27 19.66 12.62
CA SER A 2 9.39 18.35 13.28
C SER A 2 9.76 17.28 12.24
N THR A 3 10.75 16.43 12.49
CA THR A 3 11.12 15.32 11.58
C THR A 3 10.00 14.28 11.53
N ILE A 4 9.95 13.47 10.46
CA ILE A 4 8.90 12.45 10.30
C ILE A 4 8.92 11.44 11.45
N GLU A 5 10.10 11.06 11.94
CA GLU A 5 10.27 10.19 13.12
C GLU A 5 9.61 10.80 14.35
N THR A 6 9.78 12.11 14.56
CA THR A 6 9.20 12.81 15.70
C THR A 6 7.68 12.88 15.55
N LYS A 7 7.16 13.20 14.35
CA LYS A 7 5.72 13.19 14.08
C LYS A 7 5.11 11.82 14.37
N LEU A 8 5.70 10.74 13.85
CA LEU A 8 5.27 9.36 14.06
C LEU A 8 5.23 9.00 15.54
N ALA A 9 6.33 9.24 16.28
CA ALA A 9 6.40 8.90 17.70
C ALA A 9 5.39 9.67 18.57
N GLN A 10 5.00 10.88 18.13
CA GLN A 10 4.12 11.78 18.86
C GLN A 10 2.64 11.70 18.45
N ILE A 11 2.24 10.80 17.53
CA ILE A 11 0.85 10.68 17.08
C ILE A 11 -0.10 10.55 18.29
N GLY A 12 -1.07 11.45 18.38
CA GLY A 12 -2.08 11.50 19.44
C GLY A 12 -1.56 11.92 20.83
N ASN A 13 -0.26 12.18 21.01
CA ASN A 13 0.22 12.72 22.27
C ASN A 13 -0.30 14.14 22.45
N ARG A 14 -0.72 14.50 23.67
CA ARG A 14 -1.27 15.82 24.02
C ARG A 14 -2.54 16.22 23.26
N SER A 15 -3.22 15.29 22.58
CA SER A 15 -4.48 15.58 21.88
C SER A 15 -5.70 15.59 22.81
N GLU A 16 -5.59 14.98 24.00
CA GLU A 16 -6.66 14.90 24.99
C GLU A 16 -6.30 15.75 26.22
N THR A 17 -7.09 16.79 26.50
CA THR A 17 -6.80 17.76 27.56
C THR A 17 -7.69 17.63 28.79
N THR A 18 -8.80 16.88 28.72
CA THR A 18 -9.76 16.73 29.82
C THR A 18 -9.16 15.91 30.96
N THR A 19 -8.52 14.80 30.60
CA THR A 19 -7.83 13.89 31.53
C THR A 19 -6.30 14.03 31.44
N GLY A 20 -5.80 14.55 30.32
CA GLY A 20 -4.35 14.70 30.09
C GLY A 20 -3.64 13.38 29.78
N THR A 21 -4.37 12.41 29.20
CA THR A 21 -3.81 11.10 28.87
C THR A 21 -2.75 11.20 27.77
N VAL A 22 -1.61 10.52 27.98
CA VAL A 22 -0.50 10.49 27.02
C VAL A 22 -0.84 9.65 25.79
N ASN A 23 -1.50 8.51 26.00
CA ASN A 23 -2.07 7.70 24.92
C ASN A 23 -3.54 8.10 24.77
N PRO A 24 -3.99 8.54 23.58
CA PRO A 24 -5.36 8.98 23.39
C PRO A 24 -6.36 7.85 23.72
N PRO A 25 -7.52 8.18 24.34
CA PRO A 25 -8.58 7.20 24.57
C PRO A 25 -9.14 6.61 23.26
N VAL A 26 -9.72 5.42 23.37
CA VAL A 26 -10.46 4.79 22.27
C VAL A 26 -11.95 5.08 22.45
N TYR A 27 -12.52 5.85 21.52
CA TYR A 27 -13.91 6.30 21.58
C TYR A 27 -14.81 5.33 20.82
N PHE A 28 -15.45 4.40 21.53
CA PHE A 28 -16.38 3.41 20.96
C PHE A 28 -17.79 3.94 20.73
N SER A 29 -18.13 5.11 21.25
CA SER A 29 -19.50 5.65 21.13
C SER A 29 -19.89 5.84 19.67
N THR A 30 -21.09 5.38 19.33
CA THR A 30 -21.67 5.57 18.00
C THR A 30 -22.32 6.93 17.86
N ALA A 31 -22.95 7.44 18.92
CA ALA A 31 -23.64 8.72 18.94
C ALA A 31 -23.02 9.66 19.99
N TYR A 32 -23.07 10.95 19.71
CA TYR A 32 -22.56 12.00 20.59
C TYR A 32 -23.69 12.96 20.94
N ARG A 33 -23.68 13.45 22.18
CA ARG A 33 -24.71 14.35 22.69
C ARG A 33 -24.50 15.76 22.12
N HIS A 34 -25.58 16.36 21.61
CA HIS A 34 -25.64 17.80 21.33
C HIS A 34 -26.12 18.58 22.55
N GLU A 35 -25.55 19.77 22.79
CA GLU A 35 -26.02 20.67 23.85
C GLU A 35 -27.32 21.42 23.48
N GLY A 36 -27.68 21.40 22.20
CA GLY A 36 -28.88 22.03 21.65
C GLY A 36 -28.91 21.94 20.12
N ILE A 37 -29.99 22.45 19.51
CA ILE A 37 -30.15 22.46 18.05
C ILE A 37 -28.99 23.25 17.43
N GLY A 38 -28.28 22.65 16.47
CA GLY A 38 -27.14 23.26 15.78
C GLY A 38 -25.85 23.35 16.61
N LYS A 39 -25.81 22.80 17.83
CA LYS A 39 -24.63 22.81 18.70
C LYS A 39 -23.94 21.45 18.68
N SER A 40 -23.08 21.24 17.68
CA SER A 40 -22.21 20.06 17.57
C SER A 40 -20.83 20.34 18.17
N THR A 41 -20.19 19.32 18.71
CA THR A 41 -18.78 19.33 19.13
C THR A 41 -17.82 19.02 17.96
N GLY A 42 -18.36 18.89 16.74
CA GLY A 42 -17.66 18.32 15.58
C GLY A 42 -17.86 16.80 15.45
N PHE A 43 -18.49 16.15 16.43
CA PHE A 43 -18.83 14.73 16.41
C PHE A 43 -20.30 14.53 16.72
N ASP A 44 -20.98 13.79 15.84
CA ASP A 44 -22.42 13.51 15.95
C ASP A 44 -22.66 11.99 15.89
N TYR A 45 -22.15 11.35 14.85
CA TYR A 45 -22.27 9.91 14.61
C TYR A 45 -20.95 9.32 14.09
N SER A 46 -20.53 8.18 14.63
CA SER A 46 -19.21 7.58 14.42
C SER A 46 -18.89 7.23 12.95
N ARG A 47 -19.92 6.96 12.12
CA ARG A 47 -19.73 6.80 10.66
C ARG A 47 -19.28 8.11 10.00
N THR A 48 -19.84 9.24 10.41
CA THR A 48 -19.46 10.56 9.89
C THR A 48 -18.11 11.02 10.45
N GLY A 49 -17.91 10.86 11.75
CA GLY A 49 -16.70 11.30 12.43
C GLY A 49 -16.52 10.62 13.78
N ASN A 50 -15.29 10.23 14.11
CA ASN A 50 -14.94 9.60 15.37
C ASN A 50 -13.63 10.20 15.89
N PRO A 51 -13.50 10.56 17.18
CA PRO A 51 -12.28 11.21 17.69
C PRO A 51 -11.01 10.35 17.51
N THR A 52 -11.09 9.04 17.73
CA THR A 52 -9.93 8.14 17.56
C THR A 52 -9.53 8.02 16.09
N ARG A 53 -10.51 7.88 15.18
CA ARG A 53 -10.26 7.84 13.74
C ARG A 53 -9.74 9.18 13.21
N GLY A 54 -10.30 10.30 13.68
CA GLY A 54 -9.87 11.65 13.30
C GLY A 54 -8.41 11.92 13.63
N LEU A 55 -7.89 11.38 14.75
CA LEU A 55 -6.46 11.47 15.07
C LEU A 55 -5.59 10.75 14.04
N LEU A 56 -6.00 9.56 13.60
CA LEU A 56 -5.30 8.80 12.55
C LEU A 56 -5.35 9.56 11.21
N GLU A 57 -6.54 10.04 10.82
CA GLU A 57 -6.79 10.79 9.59
C GLU A 57 -5.95 12.06 9.53
N GLN A 58 -5.88 12.81 10.63
CA GLN A 58 -5.03 14.00 10.73
C GLN A 58 -3.54 13.66 10.67
N ALA A 59 -3.13 12.57 11.35
CA ALA A 59 -1.74 12.15 11.38
C ALA A 59 -1.25 11.73 9.98
N ILE A 60 -2.03 10.92 9.25
CA ILE A 60 -1.61 10.50 7.92
C ILE A 60 -1.61 11.66 6.92
N ALA A 61 -2.54 12.60 7.02
CA ALA A 61 -2.52 13.82 6.21
C ALA A 61 -1.24 14.62 6.44
N ASP A 62 -0.83 14.83 7.70
CA ASP A 62 0.40 15.56 8.04
C ASP A 62 1.68 14.82 7.61
N LEU A 63 1.66 13.48 7.59
CA LEU A 63 2.81 12.67 7.15
C LEU A 63 2.98 12.69 5.62
N GLU A 64 1.89 12.75 4.87
CA GLU A 64 1.89 12.80 3.39
C GLU A 64 1.91 14.23 2.83
N TYR A 65 1.84 15.27 3.68
CA TYR A 65 1.65 16.67 3.26
C TYR A 65 0.32 16.92 2.52
N GLY A 66 -0.73 16.18 2.92
CA GLY A 66 -2.09 16.37 2.44
C GLY A 66 -2.90 17.34 3.28
N GLU A 67 -4.04 17.74 2.73
CA GLU A 67 -5.01 18.59 3.43
C GLU A 67 -5.87 17.75 4.39
N GLN A 68 -6.33 16.58 3.92
CA GLN A 68 -7.17 15.69 4.70
C GLN A 68 -6.90 14.22 4.41
N GLY A 69 -7.03 13.39 5.45
CA GLY A 69 -6.97 11.93 5.38
C GLY A 69 -8.34 11.30 5.65
N TYR A 70 -8.56 10.11 5.10
CA TYR A 70 -9.78 9.33 5.28
C TYR A 70 -9.40 7.88 5.57
N ALA A 71 -9.84 7.37 6.72
CA ALA A 71 -9.52 6.01 7.13
C ALA A 71 -10.66 5.05 6.76
N CYS A 72 -10.32 4.04 5.96
CA CYS A 72 -11.22 3.05 5.40
C CYS A 72 -11.01 1.67 6.01
N SER A 73 -12.05 0.83 5.97
CA SER A 73 -12.04 -0.53 6.54
C SER A 73 -11.05 -1.51 5.88
N SER A 74 -10.50 -1.17 4.69
CA SER A 74 -9.45 -1.93 4.02
C SER A 74 -8.78 -1.09 2.92
N GLY A 75 -7.62 -1.51 2.42
CA GLY A 75 -6.99 -0.90 1.25
C GLY A 75 -7.92 -0.88 0.03
N MET A 76 -8.67 -1.96 -0.19
CA MET A 76 -9.64 -2.03 -1.28
C MET A 76 -10.84 -1.08 -1.09
N ALA A 77 -11.26 -0.82 0.15
CA ALA A 77 -12.26 0.20 0.43
C ALA A 77 -11.74 1.61 0.13
N ALA A 78 -10.44 1.88 0.35
CA ALA A 78 -9.80 3.14 -0.03
C ALA A 78 -9.73 3.30 -1.56
N VAL A 79 -9.37 2.24 -2.29
CA VAL A 79 -9.41 2.24 -3.77
C VAL A 79 -10.85 2.49 -4.27
N LEU A 80 -11.84 1.80 -3.70
CA LEU A 80 -13.25 1.98 -4.06
C LEU A 80 -13.74 3.41 -3.79
N LEU A 81 -13.32 4.00 -2.67
CA LEU A 81 -13.63 5.40 -2.34
C LEU A 81 -13.09 6.35 -3.42
N VAL A 82 -11.85 6.15 -3.87
CA VAL A 82 -11.30 6.98 -4.97
C VAL A 82 -12.02 6.72 -6.29
N LEU A 83 -12.41 5.46 -6.58
CA LEU A 83 -13.20 5.15 -7.78
C LEU A 83 -14.56 5.84 -7.81
N SER A 84 -15.13 6.18 -6.65
CA SER A 84 -16.43 6.87 -6.56
C SER A 84 -16.41 8.32 -7.06
N LEU A 85 -15.22 8.90 -7.29
CA LEU A 85 -15.04 10.20 -7.92
C LEU A 85 -15.34 10.18 -9.44
N PHE A 86 -15.34 8.99 -10.05
CA PHE A 86 -15.51 8.84 -11.48
C PHE A 86 -16.93 8.41 -11.82
N ARG A 87 -17.37 8.78 -13.01
CA ARG A 87 -18.70 8.46 -13.53
C ARG A 87 -18.61 7.62 -14.80
N SER A 88 -19.73 7.04 -15.18
CA SER A 88 -19.85 6.25 -16.40
C SER A 88 -19.35 7.02 -17.63
N GLY A 89 -18.48 6.38 -18.43
CA GLY A 89 -17.84 6.95 -19.60
C GLY A 89 -16.41 7.45 -19.35
N ASP A 90 -16.05 7.75 -18.10
CA ASP A 90 -14.68 8.17 -17.76
C ASP A 90 -13.67 7.04 -17.99
N GLU A 91 -12.41 7.43 -18.22
CA GLU A 91 -11.28 6.52 -18.43
C GLU A 91 -10.13 6.88 -17.47
N LEU A 92 -9.48 5.85 -16.92
CA LEU A 92 -8.26 5.98 -16.13
C LEU A 92 -7.09 5.34 -16.89
N ILE A 93 -5.93 5.99 -16.89
CA ILE A 93 -4.66 5.35 -17.27
C ILE A 93 -4.10 4.69 -16.02
N VAL A 94 -3.69 3.44 -16.12
CA VAL A 94 -3.37 2.61 -14.95
C VAL A 94 -2.04 1.88 -15.18
N SER A 95 -1.24 1.69 -14.13
CA SER A 95 -0.04 0.84 -14.21
C SER A 95 -0.41 -0.57 -14.68
N GLU A 96 0.36 -1.14 -15.61
CA GLU A 96 0.13 -2.50 -16.10
C GLU A 96 0.48 -3.60 -15.08
N ASP A 97 1.37 -3.30 -14.14
CA ASP A 97 1.72 -4.15 -13.01
C ASP A 97 1.13 -3.53 -11.73
N LEU A 98 0.04 -4.13 -11.25
CA LEU A 98 -0.70 -3.71 -10.07
C LEU A 98 -0.99 -4.90 -9.18
N TYR A 99 -1.27 -4.63 -7.91
CA TYR A 99 -1.95 -5.59 -7.06
C TYR A 99 -3.21 -6.18 -7.73
N GLY A 100 -3.28 -7.52 -7.80
CA GLY A 100 -4.40 -8.24 -8.44
C GLY A 100 -5.79 -7.87 -7.91
N GLY A 101 -5.91 -7.50 -6.63
CA GLY A 101 -7.18 -7.02 -6.08
C GLY A 101 -7.64 -5.69 -6.68
N THR A 102 -6.71 -4.78 -7.01
CA THR A 102 -6.98 -3.51 -7.71
C THR A 102 -7.45 -3.79 -9.12
N TYR A 103 -6.73 -4.65 -9.86
CA TYR A 103 -7.13 -5.08 -11.20
C TYR A 103 -8.55 -5.67 -11.22
N ARG A 104 -8.85 -6.57 -10.29
CA ARG A 104 -10.18 -7.17 -10.16
C ARG A 104 -11.26 -6.12 -9.93
N LEU A 105 -11.03 -5.18 -9.02
CA LEU A 105 -12.00 -4.11 -8.73
C LEU A 105 -12.23 -3.21 -9.95
N PHE A 106 -11.17 -2.87 -10.68
CA PHE A 106 -11.23 -2.02 -11.87
C PHE A 106 -11.98 -2.72 -13.01
N SER A 107 -11.68 -3.99 -13.27
CA SER A 107 -12.41 -4.82 -14.25
C SER A 107 -13.91 -4.88 -13.95
N GLU A 108 -14.29 -5.06 -12.67
CA GLU A 108 -15.70 -5.09 -12.29
C GLU A 108 -16.39 -3.72 -12.44
N HIS A 109 -15.68 -2.62 -12.16
CA HIS A 109 -16.20 -1.26 -12.38
C HIS A 109 -16.37 -0.94 -13.86
N GLU A 110 -15.45 -1.39 -14.70
CA GLU A 110 -15.56 -1.24 -16.14
C GLU A 110 -16.80 -1.97 -16.67
N LYS A 111 -16.97 -3.25 -16.33
CA LYS A 111 -18.11 -4.05 -16.78
C LYS A 111 -19.45 -3.51 -16.29
N LYS A 112 -19.51 -3.04 -15.03
CA LYS A 112 -20.78 -2.66 -14.39
C LYS A 112 -21.15 -1.19 -14.57
N TRP A 113 -20.16 -0.31 -14.57
CA TRP A 113 -20.35 1.15 -14.53
C TRP A 113 -19.73 1.88 -15.71
N ASN A 114 -19.04 1.16 -16.62
CA ASN A 114 -18.36 1.73 -17.79
C ASN A 114 -17.36 2.83 -17.40
N VAL A 115 -16.65 2.62 -16.29
CA VAL A 115 -15.43 3.36 -15.92
C VAL A 115 -14.25 2.54 -16.43
N ARG A 116 -13.64 2.98 -17.53
CA ARG A 116 -12.67 2.18 -18.29
C ARG A 116 -11.26 2.35 -17.74
N CYS A 117 -10.45 1.30 -17.84
CA CYS A 117 -9.04 1.35 -17.45
C CYS A 117 -8.16 1.00 -18.65
N ARG A 118 -7.18 1.88 -18.93
CA ARG A 118 -6.15 1.64 -19.93
C ARG A 118 -4.82 1.35 -19.23
N TYR A 119 -4.42 0.08 -19.26
CA TYR A 119 -3.20 -0.39 -18.65
C TYR A 119 -1.99 -0.07 -19.53
N VAL A 120 -0.97 0.56 -18.96
CA VAL A 120 0.28 0.94 -19.65
C VAL A 120 1.50 0.76 -18.76
N ASN A 121 2.67 0.66 -19.37
CA ASN A 121 3.93 0.76 -18.64
C ASN A 121 4.14 2.21 -18.19
N THR A 122 3.95 2.45 -16.89
CA THR A 122 4.03 3.78 -16.29
C THR A 122 5.45 4.29 -16.08
N GLN A 123 6.47 3.44 -16.27
CA GLN A 123 7.87 3.89 -16.39
C GLN A 123 8.12 4.67 -17.69
N SER A 124 7.25 4.49 -18.69
CA SER A 124 7.34 5.18 -19.98
C SER A 124 6.34 6.33 -20.07
N ILE A 125 6.83 7.55 -19.80
CA ILE A 125 6.07 8.79 -20.00
C ILE A 125 5.44 8.86 -21.40
N LYS A 126 6.15 8.37 -22.42
CA LYS A 126 5.63 8.31 -23.79
C LYS A 126 4.39 7.43 -23.92
N GLN A 127 4.37 6.26 -23.28
CA GLN A 127 3.19 5.38 -23.30
C GLN A 127 2.01 6.03 -22.58
N ILE A 128 2.25 6.70 -21.45
CA ILE A 128 1.23 7.47 -20.74
C ILE A 128 0.64 8.55 -21.66
N GLU A 129 1.48 9.37 -22.30
CA GLU A 129 1.02 10.43 -23.21
C GLU A 129 0.20 9.88 -24.39
N GLN A 130 0.63 8.77 -24.98
CA GLN A 130 -0.08 8.11 -26.08
C GLN A 130 -1.42 7.50 -25.66
N ALA A 131 -1.57 7.19 -24.38
CA ALA A 131 -2.77 6.60 -23.82
C ALA A 131 -3.88 7.62 -23.50
N ILE A 132 -3.59 8.93 -23.52
CA ILE A 132 -4.57 9.97 -23.17
C ILE A 132 -5.63 10.12 -24.26
N THR A 133 -6.88 10.20 -23.84
CA THR A 133 -8.07 10.47 -24.66
C THR A 133 -8.87 11.64 -24.10
N THR A 134 -9.93 12.03 -24.81
CA THR A 134 -10.92 13.02 -24.31
C THR A 134 -11.69 12.52 -23.09
N GLU A 135 -11.76 11.20 -22.89
CA GLU A 135 -12.46 10.57 -21.76
C GLU A 135 -11.55 10.32 -20.56
N THR A 136 -10.22 10.46 -20.71
CA THR A 136 -9.28 10.28 -19.60
C THR A 136 -9.52 11.33 -18.51
N LYS A 137 -9.61 10.89 -17.25
CA LYS A 137 -9.80 11.75 -16.06
C LYS A 137 -8.72 11.60 -15.01
N ALA A 138 -8.05 10.45 -14.95
CA ALA A 138 -6.96 10.25 -14.00
C ALA A 138 -5.88 9.32 -14.52
N ILE A 139 -4.72 9.42 -13.88
CA ILE A 139 -3.62 8.48 -13.97
C ILE A 139 -3.46 7.85 -12.59
N PHE A 140 -3.60 6.53 -12.51
CA PHE A 140 -3.41 5.72 -11.31
C PHE A 140 -2.09 4.96 -11.40
N ILE A 141 -1.16 5.24 -10.48
CA ILE A 141 0.13 4.57 -10.43
C ILE A 141 0.36 3.87 -9.10
N GLU A 142 1.02 2.71 -9.15
CA GLU A 142 1.58 2.01 -8.00
C GLU A 142 3.09 2.03 -8.17
N THR A 143 3.83 2.58 -7.21
CA THR A 143 5.30 2.64 -7.32
C THR A 143 5.96 2.51 -5.93
N PRO A 144 6.82 1.50 -5.72
CA PRO A 144 7.14 0.42 -6.64
C PRO A 144 5.97 -0.52 -6.89
N THR A 145 5.91 -1.14 -8.07
CA THR A 145 4.84 -2.09 -8.42
C THR A 145 4.96 -3.42 -7.67
N ASN A 146 3.82 -4.03 -7.36
CA ASN A 146 3.72 -5.39 -6.87
C ASN A 146 3.38 -6.35 -8.02
N PRO A 147 4.20 -7.39 -8.31
CA PRO A 147 5.36 -7.86 -7.55
C PRO A 147 6.71 -7.51 -8.19
N LEU A 148 6.78 -6.81 -9.32
CA LEU A 148 8.04 -6.66 -10.08
C LEU A 148 8.93 -5.51 -9.61
N MET A 149 8.47 -4.73 -8.64
CA MET A 149 9.20 -3.62 -8.03
C MET A 149 9.61 -2.53 -9.04
N GLN A 150 8.81 -2.33 -10.09
CA GLN A 150 9.06 -1.30 -11.08
C GLN A 150 8.82 0.08 -10.47
N VAL A 151 9.69 1.04 -10.75
CA VAL A 151 9.62 2.41 -10.21
C VAL A 151 9.17 3.36 -11.30
N THR A 152 8.16 4.17 -10.98
CA THR A 152 7.65 5.26 -11.82
C THR A 152 8.12 6.61 -11.28
N ASP A 153 8.54 7.52 -12.17
CA ASP A 153 8.87 8.90 -11.81
C ASP A 153 7.57 9.71 -11.61
N ILE A 154 7.19 9.91 -10.35
CA ILE A 154 5.94 10.59 -9.98
C ILE A 154 5.92 12.03 -10.48
N ALA A 155 7.04 12.76 -10.39
CA ALA A 155 7.10 14.16 -10.81
C ALA A 155 6.96 14.31 -12.33
N ALA A 156 7.53 13.39 -13.10
CA ALA A 156 7.36 13.34 -14.54
C ALA A 156 5.89 13.04 -14.93
N VAL A 157 5.25 12.06 -14.27
CA VAL A 157 3.83 11.75 -14.48
C VAL A 157 2.94 12.93 -14.06
N ALA A 158 3.23 13.58 -12.93
CA ALA A 158 2.49 14.75 -12.46
C ALA A 158 2.53 15.90 -13.47
N THR A 159 3.65 16.07 -14.18
CA THR A 159 3.79 17.07 -15.25
C THR A 159 2.87 16.75 -16.44
N VAL A 160 2.74 15.47 -16.81
CA VAL A 160 1.78 15.02 -17.84
C VAL A 160 0.34 15.22 -17.37
N ALA A 161 0.02 14.80 -16.15
CA ALA A 161 -1.32 14.90 -15.58
C ALA A 161 -1.81 16.35 -15.56
N LYS A 162 -1.00 17.26 -15.00
CA LYS A 162 -1.33 18.69 -14.90
C LYS A 162 -1.56 19.35 -16.24
N ARG A 163 -0.72 19.10 -17.25
CA ARG A 163 -0.89 19.73 -18.57
C ARG A 163 -2.20 19.31 -19.25
N ASN A 164 -2.72 18.13 -18.90
CA ASN A 164 -3.94 17.57 -19.48
C ASN A 164 -5.16 17.69 -18.54
N GLY A 165 -5.02 18.34 -17.37
CA GLY A 165 -6.11 18.46 -16.39
C GLY A 165 -6.59 17.14 -15.82
N LEU A 166 -5.68 16.16 -15.64
CA LEU A 166 -5.97 14.84 -15.09
C LEU A 166 -5.58 14.77 -13.61
N LEU A 167 -6.34 14.01 -12.81
CA LEU A 167 -5.92 13.67 -11.45
C LEU A 167 -4.76 12.67 -11.47
N LEU A 168 -3.78 12.84 -10.59
CA LEU A 168 -2.75 11.84 -10.32
C LEU A 168 -3.01 11.16 -8.97
N ILE A 169 -3.24 9.86 -9.03
CA ILE A 169 -3.48 8.99 -7.87
C ILE A 169 -2.28 8.04 -7.71
N VAL A 170 -1.71 7.98 -6.52
CA VAL A 170 -0.56 7.13 -6.22
C VAL A 170 -0.87 6.16 -5.09
N ASP A 171 -0.80 4.86 -5.35
CA ASP A 171 -0.73 3.84 -4.29
C ASP A 171 0.71 3.78 -3.76
N ASN A 172 0.88 4.24 -2.52
CA ASN A 172 2.16 4.38 -1.83
C ASN A 172 2.34 3.31 -0.74
N THR A 173 1.61 2.18 -0.84
CA THR A 173 1.61 1.12 0.18
C THR A 173 3.01 0.57 0.50
N PHE A 174 3.87 0.41 -0.51
CA PHE A 174 5.18 -0.24 -0.34
C PHE A 174 6.22 0.64 0.35
N TYR A 175 6.19 1.94 0.08
CA TYR A 175 7.16 2.89 0.62
C TYR A 175 6.65 3.60 1.84
N THR A 176 5.33 3.76 1.99
CA THR A 176 4.70 4.55 3.06
C THR A 176 5.17 6.02 3.00
N PRO A 177 4.57 6.90 3.82
CA PRO A 177 5.03 8.29 3.92
C PRO A 177 6.48 8.40 4.43
N TYR A 178 7.04 7.34 5.02
CA TYR A 178 8.42 7.37 5.54
C TYR A 178 9.46 7.41 4.41
N ILE A 179 9.24 6.67 3.33
CA ILE A 179 10.20 6.54 2.22
C ILE A 179 9.79 7.46 1.06
N GLN A 180 8.50 7.65 0.80
CA GLN A 180 8.03 8.43 -0.36
C GLN A 180 6.83 9.29 0.03
N GLN A 181 6.77 10.54 -0.44
CA GLN A 181 5.65 11.46 -0.18
C GLN A 181 5.09 12.00 -1.51
N PRO A 182 4.24 11.24 -2.22
CA PRO A 182 3.83 11.56 -3.59
C PRO A 182 3.13 12.92 -3.74
N LEU A 183 2.42 13.43 -2.72
CA LEU A 183 1.78 14.75 -2.79
C LEU A 183 2.79 15.89 -2.91
N THR A 184 4.03 15.69 -2.42
CA THR A 184 5.13 16.64 -2.59
C THR A 184 5.73 16.58 -4.00
N GLU A 185 5.58 15.44 -4.68
CA GLU A 185 6.04 15.18 -6.05
C GLU A 185 4.98 15.55 -7.10
N GLY A 186 3.78 15.93 -6.66
CA GLY A 186 2.73 16.49 -7.51
C GLY A 186 1.52 15.60 -7.73
N ALA A 187 1.36 14.51 -6.98
CA ALA A 187 0.12 13.77 -6.90
C ALA A 187 -1.01 14.60 -6.25
N ASP A 188 -2.25 14.28 -6.60
CA ASP A 188 -3.46 14.88 -6.02
C ASP A 188 -4.04 14.00 -4.89
N ILE A 189 -3.90 12.68 -5.05
CA ILE A 189 -4.39 11.67 -4.11
C ILE A 189 -3.30 10.63 -3.85
N VAL A 190 -3.15 10.24 -2.59
CA VAL A 190 -2.33 9.10 -2.16
C VAL A 190 -3.18 8.05 -1.46
N LEU A 191 -2.91 6.80 -1.79
CA LEU A 191 -3.56 5.62 -1.23
C LEU A 191 -2.56 4.78 -0.44
N HIS A 192 -3.05 4.14 0.62
CA HIS A 192 -2.33 3.10 1.34
C HIS A 192 -3.25 1.94 1.67
N SER A 193 -2.78 0.70 1.46
CA SER A 193 -3.19 -0.41 2.31
C SER A 193 -2.45 -0.30 3.65
N ALA A 194 -3.10 0.36 4.61
CA ALA A 194 -2.55 0.52 5.95
C ALA A 194 -2.39 -0.81 6.72
N THR A 195 -2.99 -1.89 6.25
CA THR A 195 -2.71 -3.27 6.68
C THR A 195 -1.23 -3.66 6.64
N LYS A 196 -0.46 -3.04 5.75
CA LYS A 196 0.92 -3.43 5.45
C LYS A 196 1.89 -2.76 6.42
N TYR A 197 2.88 -2.03 5.91
CA TYR A 197 3.92 -1.41 6.74
C TYR A 197 3.39 -0.41 7.78
N LEU A 198 2.30 0.31 7.50
CA LEU A 198 1.71 1.25 8.46
C LEU A 198 1.21 0.54 9.72
N GLY A 199 0.42 -0.52 9.57
CA GLY A 199 -0.03 -1.39 10.65
C GLY A 199 1.13 -2.19 11.23
N GLY A 200 1.85 -2.93 10.37
CA GLY A 200 3.16 -3.50 10.65
C GLY A 200 3.17 -4.74 11.56
N HIS A 201 2.01 -5.20 12.04
CA HIS A 201 1.93 -6.27 13.03
C HIS A 201 0.95 -7.38 12.63
N ASN A 202 0.55 -7.43 11.35
CA ASN A 202 -0.34 -8.46 10.79
C ASN A 202 -1.67 -8.65 11.56
N ASP A 203 -2.17 -7.60 12.22
CA ASP A 203 -3.31 -7.65 13.14
C ASP A 203 -4.42 -6.62 12.83
N VAL A 204 -4.29 -5.85 11.75
CA VAL A 204 -5.26 -4.81 11.37
C VAL A 204 -5.51 -4.78 9.86
N LEU A 205 -6.79 -4.78 9.46
CA LEU A 205 -7.21 -4.52 8.07
C LEU A 205 -7.61 -3.05 7.94
N SER A 206 -6.95 -2.30 7.05
CA SER A 206 -7.19 -0.86 6.91
C SER A 206 -6.71 -0.33 5.57
N GLY A 207 -7.35 0.74 5.10
CA GLY A 207 -6.89 1.57 3.99
C GLY A 207 -6.93 3.04 4.37
N LEU A 208 -6.08 3.85 3.74
CA LEU A 208 -6.06 5.31 3.93
C LEU A 208 -6.11 5.98 2.56
N VAL A 209 -6.89 7.07 2.46
CA VAL A 209 -6.87 8.01 1.33
C VAL A 209 -6.41 9.35 1.87
N ILE A 210 -5.49 10.01 1.18
CA ILE A 210 -5.02 11.36 1.51
C ILE A 210 -5.14 12.19 0.26
N ALA A 211 -5.73 13.38 0.37
CA ALA A 211 -5.93 14.27 -0.77
C ALA A 211 -5.43 15.68 -0.49
N LYS A 212 -5.14 16.40 -1.58
CA LYS A 212 -4.76 17.80 -1.56
C LYS A 212 -5.80 18.63 -2.32
N GLY A 213 -6.20 19.76 -1.73
CA GLY A 213 -7.17 20.68 -2.33
C GLY A 213 -8.56 20.53 -1.75
N LYS A 214 -9.13 21.66 -1.34
CA LYS A 214 -10.38 21.72 -0.57
C LYS A 214 -11.56 21.06 -1.29
N GLU A 215 -11.76 21.34 -2.57
CA GLU A 215 -12.89 20.80 -3.35
C GLU A 215 -12.82 19.27 -3.45
N LEU A 216 -11.64 18.73 -3.74
CA LEU A 216 -11.42 17.29 -3.82
C LEU A 216 -11.63 16.60 -2.46
N CYS A 217 -11.16 17.22 -1.37
CA CYS A 217 -11.40 16.73 -0.02
C CYS A 217 -12.89 16.73 0.35
N GLU A 218 -13.65 17.76 -0.02
CA GLU A 218 -15.10 17.82 0.22
C GLU A 218 -15.83 16.72 -0.54
N GLU A 219 -15.44 16.43 -1.78
CA GLU A 219 -16.02 15.36 -2.59
C GLU A 219 -15.70 13.97 -2.03
N ILE A 220 -14.45 13.69 -1.66
CA ILE A 220 -14.06 12.41 -1.03
C ILE A 220 -14.78 12.23 0.32
N ALA A 221 -14.89 13.29 1.13
CA ALA A 221 -15.59 13.23 2.40
C ALA A 221 -17.07 12.86 2.23
N HIS A 222 -17.72 13.38 1.19
CA HIS A 222 -19.10 13.04 0.85
C HIS A 222 -19.25 11.53 0.63
N TYR A 223 -18.43 10.95 -0.25
CA TYR A 223 -18.50 9.52 -0.57
C TYR A 223 -18.03 8.61 0.56
N HIS A 224 -17.03 9.01 1.36
CA HIS A 224 -16.56 8.23 2.51
C HIS A 224 -17.67 8.07 3.53
N ASN A 225 -18.36 9.16 3.86
CA ASN A 225 -19.51 9.14 4.75
C ASN A 225 -20.70 8.36 4.15
N ALA A 226 -21.02 8.59 2.87
CA ALA A 226 -22.18 7.99 2.21
C ALA A 226 -22.05 6.48 2.02
N SER A 227 -20.86 6.00 1.62
CA SER A 227 -20.58 4.56 1.44
C SER A 227 -20.43 3.82 2.76
N GLY A 228 -20.05 4.52 3.83
CA GLY A 228 -19.92 3.97 5.18
C GLY A 228 -18.75 3.00 5.37
N ALA A 229 -17.82 2.92 4.41
CA ALA A 229 -16.64 2.05 4.47
C ALA A 229 -15.53 2.60 5.38
N VAL A 230 -15.91 3.10 6.57
CA VAL A 230 -15.02 3.77 7.52
C VAL A 230 -14.28 2.77 8.42
N LEU A 231 -13.12 3.17 8.93
CA LEU A 231 -12.35 2.36 9.87
C LEU A 231 -12.96 2.38 11.29
N SER A 232 -12.91 1.23 11.96
CA SER A 232 -13.27 1.07 13.37
C SER A 232 -12.41 1.94 14.29
N PRO A 233 -12.93 2.49 15.40
CA PRO A 233 -12.11 3.20 16.38
C PRO A 233 -10.98 2.34 16.97
N PHE A 234 -11.21 1.03 17.15
CA PHE A 234 -10.20 0.12 17.66
C PHE A 234 -9.05 -0.09 16.66
N ASP A 235 -9.40 -0.35 15.40
CA ASP A 235 -8.43 -0.54 14.33
C ASP A 235 -7.66 0.76 14.06
N SER A 236 -8.32 1.91 14.19
CA SER A 236 -7.67 3.22 14.13
C SER A 236 -6.60 3.37 15.21
N TRP A 237 -6.91 2.94 16.44
CA TRP A 237 -5.95 2.96 17.55
C TRP A 237 -4.80 1.96 17.35
N LEU A 238 -5.08 0.73 16.90
CA LEU A 238 -4.05 -0.26 16.56
C LEU A 238 -3.10 0.27 15.49
N LEU A 239 -3.65 0.91 14.46
CA LEU A 239 -2.87 1.50 13.38
C LEU A 239 -1.99 2.65 13.89
N ILE A 240 -2.54 3.56 14.70
CA ILE A 240 -1.74 4.62 15.37
C ILE A 240 -0.60 3.99 16.18
N ARG A 241 -0.87 2.92 16.93
CA ARG A 241 0.13 2.21 17.73
C ARG A 241 1.24 1.63 16.83
N GLY A 242 0.90 1.02 15.70
CA GLY A 242 1.85 0.49 14.73
C GLY A 242 2.69 1.58 14.02
N MET A 243 2.05 2.69 13.67
CA MET A 243 2.72 3.83 13.00
C MET A 243 3.80 4.47 13.86
N LYS A 244 3.64 4.47 15.20
CA LYS A 244 4.65 5.03 16.12
C LYS A 244 6.04 4.38 16.01
N THR A 245 6.12 3.13 15.53
CA THR A 245 7.39 2.42 15.32
C THR A 245 7.79 2.30 13.85
N LEU A 246 7.02 2.89 12.92
CA LEU A 246 7.22 2.77 11.48
C LEU A 246 8.66 3.08 11.06
N ALA A 247 9.21 4.23 11.49
CA ALA A 247 10.57 4.61 11.11
C ALA A 247 11.64 3.60 11.56
N LEU A 248 11.48 3.02 12.76
CA LEU A 248 12.41 2.00 13.25
C LEU A 248 12.31 0.72 12.41
N ARG A 249 11.08 0.26 12.17
CA ARG A 249 10.82 -0.95 11.40
C ARG A 249 11.29 -0.80 9.95
N MET A 250 10.97 0.30 9.29
CA MET A 250 11.35 0.53 7.89
C MET A 250 12.87 0.57 7.69
N ARG A 251 13.64 1.15 8.63
CA ARG A 251 15.10 1.08 8.58
C ARG A 251 15.60 -0.36 8.66
N GLN A 252 15.09 -1.14 9.61
CA GLN A 252 15.49 -2.53 9.77
C GLN A 252 15.08 -3.40 8.56
N HIS A 253 13.88 -3.17 8.01
CA HIS A 253 13.41 -3.81 6.78
C HIS A 253 14.36 -3.55 5.60
N GLU A 254 14.78 -2.30 5.41
CA GLU A 254 15.68 -1.93 4.33
C GLU A 254 17.09 -2.48 4.52
N GLU A 255 17.64 -2.42 5.73
CA GLU A 255 18.94 -3.01 6.07
C GLU A 255 18.95 -4.53 5.81
N ASN A 256 17.90 -5.23 6.27
CA ASN A 256 17.76 -6.66 6.04
C ASN A 256 17.58 -6.97 4.55
N ALA A 257 16.76 -6.21 3.83
CA ALA A 257 16.55 -6.42 2.41
C ALA A 257 17.84 -6.24 1.61
N LYS A 258 18.64 -5.21 1.90
CA LYS A 258 19.95 -5.01 1.26
C LYS A 258 20.89 -6.20 1.50
N ALA A 259 20.93 -6.74 2.71
CA ALA A 259 21.74 -7.92 3.03
C ALA A 259 21.24 -9.18 2.29
N VAL A 260 19.93 -9.39 2.23
CA VAL A 260 19.31 -10.50 1.49
C VAL A 260 19.58 -10.38 0.00
N VAL A 261 19.42 -9.20 -0.60
CA VAL A 261 19.70 -8.95 -2.03
C VAL A 261 21.16 -9.23 -2.36
N ALA A 262 22.09 -8.80 -1.50
CA ALA A 262 23.51 -9.10 -1.70
C ALA A 262 23.77 -10.62 -1.75
N TYR A 263 23.15 -11.39 -0.86
CA TYR A 263 23.22 -12.85 -0.91
C TYR A 263 22.56 -13.45 -2.16
N LEU A 264 21.34 -13.03 -2.50
CA LEU A 264 20.59 -13.58 -3.63
C LEU A 264 21.28 -13.34 -4.98
N ASN A 265 21.97 -12.21 -5.14
CA ASN A 265 22.76 -11.90 -6.35
C ASN A 265 23.95 -12.84 -6.55
N ASP A 266 24.49 -13.42 -5.47
CA ASP A 266 25.62 -14.34 -5.49
C ASP A 266 25.18 -15.82 -5.47
N GLU A 267 23.89 -16.12 -5.31
CA GLU A 267 23.37 -17.49 -5.19
C GLU A 267 23.03 -18.08 -6.55
N ASP A 268 23.78 -19.12 -6.95
CA ASP A 268 23.60 -19.82 -8.23
C ASP A 268 22.21 -20.47 -8.38
N GLY A 269 21.40 -20.64 -7.33
CA GLY A 269 20.00 -21.07 -7.45
C GLY A 269 19.03 -20.02 -8.01
N VAL A 270 19.46 -18.75 -8.11
CA VAL A 270 18.63 -17.59 -8.45
C VAL A 270 19.02 -17.06 -9.85
N THR A 271 18.03 -16.56 -10.60
CA THR A 271 18.23 -16.04 -11.97
C THR A 271 18.07 -14.53 -12.07
N ASP A 272 17.09 -13.97 -11.36
CA ASP A 272 16.80 -12.54 -11.37
C ASP A 272 16.49 -12.09 -9.94
N VAL A 273 16.94 -10.88 -9.58
CA VAL A 273 16.58 -10.21 -8.32
C VAL A 273 16.03 -8.82 -8.63
N PHE A 274 14.81 -8.56 -8.18
CA PHE A 274 14.09 -7.30 -8.33
C PHE A 274 14.07 -6.59 -6.99
N TYR A 275 14.84 -5.51 -6.89
CA TYR A 275 14.88 -4.65 -5.72
C TYR A 275 15.15 -3.20 -6.13
N PRO A 276 14.30 -2.24 -5.73
CA PRO A 276 14.46 -0.84 -6.12
C PRO A 276 15.51 -0.09 -5.28
N GLY A 277 16.25 -0.79 -4.40
CA GLY A 277 17.29 -0.22 -3.55
C GLY A 277 16.82 0.31 -2.20
N ARG A 278 15.50 0.35 -1.97
CA ARG A 278 14.86 0.95 -0.78
C ARG A 278 13.70 0.09 -0.27
N GLY A 279 13.42 0.18 1.03
CA GLY A 279 12.36 -0.58 1.69
C GLY A 279 12.67 -2.08 1.84
N GLY A 280 11.67 -2.85 2.28
CA GLY A 280 11.80 -4.27 2.64
C GLY A 280 11.24 -5.28 1.63
N MET A 281 10.81 -4.83 0.46
CA MET A 281 10.18 -5.69 -0.55
C MET A 281 11.18 -6.09 -1.62
N ILE A 282 11.32 -7.39 -1.84
CA ILE A 282 12.17 -7.99 -2.87
C ILE A 282 11.30 -8.98 -3.67
N SER A 283 11.58 -9.12 -4.96
CA SER A 283 11.18 -10.32 -5.69
C SER A 283 12.39 -10.98 -6.33
N PHE A 284 12.35 -12.28 -6.55
CA PHE A 284 13.43 -13.00 -7.23
C PHE A 284 12.90 -14.24 -7.94
N ARG A 285 13.65 -14.73 -8.92
CA ARG A 285 13.30 -15.95 -9.67
C ARG A 285 14.25 -17.09 -9.37
N LEU A 286 13.72 -18.24 -8.98
CA LEU A 286 14.50 -19.47 -8.94
C LEU A 286 14.79 -19.97 -10.37
N LYS A 287 15.86 -20.76 -10.53
CA LYS A 287 16.23 -21.35 -11.83
C LYS A 287 15.16 -22.28 -12.39
N ASP A 288 14.50 -23.07 -11.55
CA ASP A 288 13.54 -24.09 -11.95
C ASP A 288 12.18 -23.90 -11.25
N GLU A 289 11.10 -24.01 -12.02
CA GLU A 289 9.73 -23.98 -11.50
C GLU A 289 9.45 -25.16 -10.56
N ALA A 290 10.03 -26.33 -10.84
CA ALA A 290 9.86 -27.52 -10.02
C ALA A 290 10.42 -27.34 -8.58
N TRP A 291 11.27 -26.34 -8.36
CA TRP A 291 11.84 -26.03 -7.05
C TRP A 291 10.91 -25.21 -6.16
N ILE A 292 9.91 -24.52 -6.72
CA ILE A 292 9.12 -23.52 -5.98
C ILE A 292 8.42 -24.13 -4.77
N ASN A 293 7.64 -25.21 -4.96
CA ASN A 293 6.90 -25.82 -3.86
C ASN A 293 7.83 -26.47 -2.81
N PRO A 294 8.83 -27.29 -3.18
CA PRO A 294 9.79 -27.82 -2.20
C PRO A 294 10.57 -26.72 -1.47
N PHE A 295 10.97 -25.64 -2.15
CA PHE A 295 11.65 -24.50 -1.54
C PHE A 295 10.78 -23.85 -0.47
N LEU A 296 9.52 -23.56 -0.77
CA LEU A 296 8.58 -22.96 0.18
C LEU A 296 8.31 -23.88 1.38
N GLN A 297 8.21 -25.19 1.16
CA GLN A 297 8.06 -26.18 2.23
C GLN A 297 9.31 -26.34 3.10
N SER A 298 10.49 -26.00 2.57
CA SER A 298 11.76 -26.08 3.29
C SER A 298 11.97 -24.95 4.29
N LEU A 299 11.28 -23.81 4.12
CA LEU A 299 11.50 -22.62 4.95
C LEU A 299 11.14 -22.92 6.41
N SER A 300 12.02 -22.51 7.32
CA SER A 300 11.90 -22.79 8.76
C SER A 300 11.68 -21.53 9.60
N LEU A 301 12.05 -20.37 9.06
CA LEU A 301 11.87 -19.06 9.67
C LEU A 301 10.91 -18.20 8.85
N ILE A 302 11.13 -18.14 7.53
CA ILE A 302 10.31 -17.34 6.63
C ILE A 302 8.97 -18.04 6.41
N THR A 303 7.87 -17.35 6.72
CA THR A 303 6.53 -17.95 6.59
C THR A 303 6.03 -17.83 5.16
N PHE A 304 5.60 -18.94 4.56
CA PHE A 304 4.89 -18.93 3.29
C PHE A 304 3.44 -18.47 3.49
N ALA A 305 3.15 -17.20 3.17
CA ALA A 305 1.83 -16.60 3.34
C ALA A 305 1.59 -15.43 2.38
N GLU A 306 0.32 -15.05 2.23
CA GLU A 306 -0.06 -13.79 1.62
C GLU A 306 0.16 -12.61 2.57
N SER A 307 -0.01 -11.39 2.07
CA SER A 307 0.34 -10.12 2.74
C SER A 307 1.84 -9.79 2.74
N LEU A 308 2.20 -8.68 3.38
CA LEU A 308 3.55 -8.10 3.45
C LEU A 308 3.60 -6.97 4.49
N GLY A 309 4.81 -6.54 4.83
CA GLY A 309 5.09 -5.34 5.61
C GLY A 309 4.89 -5.46 7.12
N GLY A 310 4.63 -6.68 7.60
CA GLY A 310 4.67 -7.02 9.03
C GLY A 310 6.11 -7.13 9.55
N VAL A 311 6.26 -7.26 10.88
CA VAL A 311 7.57 -7.49 11.51
C VAL A 311 8.15 -8.86 11.15
N GLU A 312 7.30 -9.85 10.88
CA GLU A 312 7.70 -11.18 10.44
C GLU A 312 7.97 -11.25 8.93
N SER A 313 8.97 -12.03 8.56
CA SER A 313 9.36 -12.33 7.19
C SER A 313 8.35 -13.25 6.49
N LEU A 314 7.78 -12.80 5.37
CA LEU A 314 6.81 -13.55 4.58
C LEU A 314 7.29 -13.78 3.14
N MET A 315 7.16 -15.00 2.66
CA MET A 315 7.33 -15.35 1.24
C MET A 315 5.97 -15.58 0.61
N THR A 316 5.74 -15.02 -0.58
CA THR A 316 4.52 -15.21 -1.36
C THR A 316 4.89 -15.76 -2.73
N TYR A 317 4.04 -16.64 -3.28
CA TYR A 317 4.13 -17.12 -4.66
C TYR A 317 3.06 -16.40 -5.51
N PRO A 318 3.41 -15.33 -6.25
CA PRO A 318 2.42 -14.44 -6.86
C PRO A 318 1.50 -15.14 -7.87
N ALA A 319 1.99 -16.16 -8.58
CA ALA A 319 1.25 -16.82 -9.65
C ALA A 319 -0.07 -17.44 -9.18
N THR A 320 -0.10 -18.09 -8.01
CA THR A 320 -1.31 -18.79 -7.52
C THR A 320 -2.00 -18.09 -6.35
N GLN A 321 -1.41 -17.01 -5.84
CA GLN A 321 -1.93 -16.26 -4.70
C GLN A 321 -2.35 -14.85 -5.13
N THR A 322 -1.45 -13.87 -5.00
CA THR A 322 -1.80 -12.45 -5.13
C THR A 322 -2.17 -11.98 -6.54
N HIS A 323 -1.82 -12.74 -7.58
CA HIS A 323 -2.10 -12.43 -8.98
C HIS A 323 -2.84 -13.56 -9.70
N ALA A 324 -3.47 -14.47 -8.96
CA ALA A 324 -4.28 -15.55 -9.52
C ALA A 324 -5.48 -15.03 -10.35
N ASP A 325 -5.94 -13.82 -10.05
CA ASP A 325 -7.05 -13.17 -10.76
C ASP A 325 -6.65 -12.55 -12.11
N ILE A 326 -5.34 -12.46 -12.43
CA ILE A 326 -4.85 -11.97 -13.73
C ILE A 326 -4.71 -13.15 -14.69
N PRO A 327 -5.24 -13.09 -15.93
CA PRO A 327 -5.09 -14.15 -16.91
C PRO A 327 -3.63 -14.55 -17.13
N GLU A 328 -3.34 -15.85 -17.20
CA GLU A 328 -1.97 -16.38 -17.25
C GLU A 328 -1.12 -15.81 -18.38
N GLU A 329 -1.70 -15.63 -19.57
CA GLU A 329 -1.03 -15.03 -20.71
C GLU A 329 -0.58 -13.58 -20.41
N ILE A 330 -1.47 -12.77 -19.82
CA ILE A 330 -1.18 -11.38 -19.43
C ILE A 330 -0.14 -11.37 -18.31
N ARG A 331 -0.33 -12.18 -17.28
CA ARG A 331 0.57 -12.31 -16.13
C ARG A 331 1.99 -12.67 -16.58
N THR A 332 2.11 -13.65 -17.47
CA THR A 332 3.40 -14.12 -18.00
C THR A 332 4.04 -13.09 -18.92
N ALA A 333 3.25 -12.43 -19.79
CA ALA A 333 3.72 -11.35 -20.65
C ALA A 333 4.28 -10.17 -19.83
N ASN A 334 3.67 -9.87 -18.68
CA ASN A 334 4.13 -8.84 -17.76
C ASN A 334 5.36 -9.27 -16.94
N GLY A 335 5.78 -10.54 -16.99
CA GLY A 335 6.98 -11.05 -16.31
C GLY A 335 6.72 -11.75 -14.97
N VAL A 336 5.45 -11.94 -14.59
CA VAL A 336 5.03 -12.71 -13.41
C VAL A 336 4.91 -14.19 -13.79
N CYS A 337 6.06 -14.82 -13.97
CA CYS A 337 6.16 -16.25 -14.32
C CYS A 337 6.07 -17.17 -13.10
N ASN A 338 5.92 -18.48 -13.33
CA ASN A 338 5.82 -19.51 -12.28
C ASN A 338 7.10 -19.74 -11.47
N ARG A 339 8.20 -19.03 -11.79
CA ARG A 339 9.46 -19.07 -11.02
C ARG A 339 9.62 -17.89 -10.06
N LEU A 340 8.70 -16.92 -10.10
CA LEU A 340 8.78 -15.68 -9.34
C LEU A 340 8.32 -15.91 -7.89
N LEU A 341 9.14 -15.47 -6.94
CA LEU A 341 8.81 -15.38 -5.53
C LEU A 341 8.88 -13.92 -5.09
N ARG A 342 7.99 -13.51 -4.19
CA ARG A 342 8.01 -12.19 -3.57
C ARG A 342 8.31 -12.36 -2.09
N PHE A 343 9.34 -11.68 -1.63
CA PHE A 343 9.80 -11.71 -0.25
C PHE A 343 9.54 -10.36 0.43
N SER A 344 8.63 -10.37 1.41
CA SER A 344 8.49 -9.30 2.40
C SER A 344 9.49 -9.56 3.52
N VAL A 345 10.65 -8.91 3.46
CA VAL A 345 11.72 -9.08 4.45
C VAL A 345 11.32 -8.41 5.75
N GLY A 346 11.27 -9.18 6.83
CA GLY A 346 10.92 -8.73 8.18
C GLY A 346 12.06 -8.02 8.91
N ILE A 347 11.93 -7.91 10.23
CA ILE A 347 12.92 -7.25 11.12
C ILE A 347 13.75 -8.23 11.94
N GLU A 348 13.74 -9.52 11.58
CA GLU A 348 14.58 -10.53 12.21
C GLU A 348 16.08 -10.25 11.96
N ASN A 349 16.96 -11.03 12.59
CA ASN A 349 18.37 -10.96 12.29
C ASN A 349 18.63 -11.39 10.83
N SER A 350 19.23 -10.50 10.03
CA SER A 350 19.49 -10.74 8.60
C SER A 350 20.30 -12.01 8.32
N ASN A 351 21.23 -12.39 9.20
CA ASN A 351 21.97 -13.65 9.03
C ASN A 351 21.04 -14.85 9.15
N ASN A 352 20.06 -14.84 10.05
CA ASN A 352 19.12 -15.96 10.17
C ASN A 352 18.21 -16.07 8.95
N LEU A 353 17.75 -14.94 8.39
CA LEU A 353 17.00 -14.93 7.13
C LEU A 353 17.81 -15.51 5.97
N ILE A 354 19.07 -15.10 5.85
CA ILE A 354 19.99 -15.61 4.82
C ILE A 354 20.26 -17.10 5.01
N GLN A 355 20.45 -17.58 6.25
CA GLN A 355 20.65 -19.01 6.50
C GLN A 355 19.42 -19.85 6.16
N ASP A 356 18.21 -19.36 6.42
CA ASP A 356 16.97 -20.04 6.05
C ASP A 356 16.80 -20.13 4.52
N LEU A 357 17.14 -19.06 3.79
CA LEU A 357 17.19 -19.08 2.33
C LEU A 357 18.26 -20.04 1.79
N LYS A 358 19.47 -20.02 2.38
CA LYS A 358 20.59 -20.90 1.99
C LYS A 358 20.23 -22.38 2.11
N GLN A 359 19.65 -22.78 3.25
CA GLN A 359 19.31 -24.17 3.47
C GLN A 359 18.18 -24.62 2.52
N ALA A 360 17.16 -23.78 2.30
CA ALA A 360 16.06 -24.09 1.40
C ALA A 360 16.51 -24.21 -0.06
N ILE A 361 17.35 -23.29 -0.55
CA ILE A 361 17.91 -23.35 -1.92
C ILE A 361 18.83 -24.56 -2.08
N LYS A 362 19.63 -24.90 -1.06
CA LYS A 362 20.50 -26.08 -1.11
C LYS A 362 19.68 -27.37 -1.25
N LEU A 363 18.62 -27.56 -0.47
CA LEU A 363 17.79 -28.76 -0.50
C LEU A 363 17.19 -29.01 -1.89
N VAL A 364 16.67 -27.96 -2.54
CA VAL A 364 16.07 -28.09 -3.88
C VAL A 364 17.12 -28.33 -4.97
N LYS A 365 18.33 -27.76 -4.84
CA LYS A 365 19.46 -28.02 -5.76
C LYS A 365 19.97 -29.45 -5.67
N GLU A 366 20.00 -30.03 -4.46
CA GLU A 366 20.44 -31.41 -4.23
C GLU A 366 19.35 -32.45 -4.56
N GLY A 367 18.15 -32.02 -4.96
CA GLY A 367 17.04 -32.91 -5.29
C GLY A 367 16.50 -33.69 -4.09
N VAL A 368 16.74 -33.19 -2.87
CA VAL A 368 16.24 -33.81 -1.64
C VAL A 368 14.72 -33.63 -1.62
N ARG A 369 13.99 -34.74 -1.81
CA ARG A 369 12.54 -34.75 -1.65
C ARG A 369 12.21 -34.61 -0.18
N ILE A 370 11.40 -33.60 0.14
CA ILE A 370 10.89 -33.29 1.49
C ILE A 370 9.62 -34.06 1.74
#